data_AF-A0A5N1GL86-F1
#
_entry.id   AF-A0A5N1GL86-F1
#
_cell.length_a   1.000
_cell.length_b   1.000
_cell.length_c   1.000
_cell.angle_alpha   90.00
_cell.angle_beta   90.00
_cell.angle_gamma   90.00
#
_symmetry.space_group_name_H-M   'P 1'
#
loop_
_entity.id
_entity.type
_entity.pdbx_description
1 polymer ?
#
loop_
_entity_poly.entity_id
_entity_poly.type
_entity_poly.pdbx_seq_one_letter_code
_entity_poly.pdbx_strand_id
1 'polypeptide(L)'
;MTEQWQGLPAERFAKYRRWINREEPGICGSYVTAVLVHDRVFEDTGRNLDKDLLLGASQELVDDNHLHKGTFIWNIYSGLDSLLGPQGYRVRLGLFPEVHVPELMQAGYGPFVLGTAGLLGSPYGNHWLLAYAYRYNDQGDLEFRCYDNHGKSQAILPAKYGFTYAYLEPLPEPLDSLEEEDQNNKGEADEAVRFHRNSYRQEALDQAEEAEGRTVFGKSLNDILDLFI
;
A
#
# COMPACT_ATOMS: atom_id res chain seq x y z
N MET A 1 -29.74 -4.00 12.76
CA MET A 1 -29.34 -3.38 11.48
C MET A 1 -28.16 -4.21 10.97
N THR A 2 -28.19 -4.66 9.71
CA THR A 2 -27.06 -5.40 9.12
C THR A 2 -25.87 -4.47 9.00
N GLU A 3 -24.74 -4.83 9.61
CA GLU A 3 -23.50 -4.05 9.59
C GLU A 3 -23.05 -3.83 8.14
N GLN A 4 -23.21 -2.62 7.62
CA GLN A 4 -22.94 -2.33 6.21
C GLN A 4 -21.48 -1.89 6.04
N TRP A 5 -20.62 -2.87 5.76
CA TRP A 5 -19.24 -2.64 5.35
C TRP A 5 -19.21 -2.04 3.93
N GLN A 6 -18.38 -1.02 3.73
CA GLN A 6 -18.17 -0.32 2.47
C GLN A 6 -16.79 -0.67 1.92
N GLY A 7 -16.71 -1.15 0.68
CA GLY A 7 -15.48 -1.61 0.04
C GLY A 7 -15.63 -3.00 -0.57
N LEU A 8 -14.53 -3.74 -0.64
CA LEU A 8 -14.49 -5.07 -1.24
C LEU A 8 -15.13 -6.15 -0.34
N PRO A 9 -15.75 -7.19 -0.92
CA PRO A 9 -16.41 -8.24 -0.15
C PRO A 9 -15.42 -9.10 0.62
N ALA A 10 -15.78 -9.55 1.82
CA ALA A 10 -14.91 -10.36 2.67
C ALA A 10 -14.57 -11.72 2.04
N GLU A 11 -15.44 -12.25 1.19
CA GLU A 11 -15.27 -13.50 0.46
C GLU A 11 -14.05 -13.45 -0.46
N ARG A 12 -13.74 -12.29 -1.06
CA ARG A 12 -12.54 -12.09 -1.91
C ARG A 12 -11.25 -12.37 -1.14
N PHE A 13 -11.23 -12.05 0.15
CA PHE A 13 -10.06 -12.19 1.02
C PHE A 13 -10.05 -13.47 1.87
N ALA A 14 -11.16 -14.22 1.90
CA ALA A 14 -11.27 -15.46 2.68
C ALA A 14 -10.24 -16.53 2.26
N LYS A 15 -9.77 -16.49 1.01
CA LYS A 15 -8.71 -17.38 0.47
C LYS A 15 -7.36 -17.17 1.15
N TYR A 16 -7.09 -15.98 1.68
CA TYR A 16 -5.84 -15.65 2.35
C TYR A 16 -5.78 -16.07 3.83
N ARG A 17 -6.85 -16.64 4.41
CA ARG A 17 -6.87 -17.09 5.82
C ARG A 17 -5.75 -18.08 6.20
N ARG A 18 -5.15 -18.75 5.20
CA ARG A 18 -4.06 -19.73 5.35
C ARG A 18 -2.67 -19.15 5.02
N TRP A 19 -2.61 -17.88 4.65
CA TRP A 19 -1.37 -17.14 4.48
C TRP A 19 -1.07 -16.57 5.87
N ILE A 20 -0.26 -17.32 6.63
CA ILE A 20 -0.02 -17.03 8.05
C ILE A 20 1.47 -16.85 8.24
N ASN A 21 1.86 -15.66 8.70
CA ASN A 21 3.22 -15.37 9.13
C ASN A 21 3.46 -16.07 10.47
N ARG A 22 4.39 -17.03 10.48
CA ARG A 22 4.76 -17.82 11.67
C ARG A 22 6.23 -17.64 12.05
N GLU A 23 6.95 -16.77 11.34
CA GLU A 23 8.39 -16.59 11.49
C GLU A 23 8.70 -15.49 12.50
N GLU A 24 9.88 -15.59 13.13
CA GLU A 24 10.43 -14.58 14.03
C GLU A 24 11.88 -14.24 13.59
N PRO A 25 12.20 -12.98 13.25
CA PRO A 25 11.30 -11.82 13.18
C PRO A 25 10.27 -11.96 12.06
N GLY A 26 9.05 -11.50 12.30
CA GLY A 26 7.95 -11.67 11.35
C GLY A 26 8.08 -10.77 10.12
N ILE A 27 7.89 -11.35 8.94
CA ILE A 27 7.89 -10.67 7.62
C ILE A 27 6.50 -10.15 7.24
N CYS A 28 5.81 -9.46 8.15
CA CYS A 28 4.41 -9.06 7.95
C CYS A 28 4.22 -8.13 6.74
N GLY A 29 5.24 -7.32 6.42
CA GLY A 29 5.28 -6.49 5.21
C GLY A 29 5.29 -7.31 3.92
N SER A 30 6.08 -8.38 3.86
CA SER A 30 6.09 -9.32 2.73
C SER A 30 4.74 -9.99 2.53
N TYR A 31 4.07 -10.41 3.61
CA TYR A 31 2.76 -11.06 3.49
C TYR A 31 1.69 -10.14 2.93
N VAL A 32 1.62 -8.87 3.37
CA VAL A 32 0.61 -7.94 2.82
C VAL A 32 0.93 -7.54 1.39
N THR A 33 2.22 -7.41 1.04
CA THR A 33 2.68 -7.16 -0.34
C THR A 33 2.29 -8.32 -1.25
N ALA A 34 2.64 -9.55 -0.86
CA ALA A 34 2.31 -10.75 -1.60
C ALA A 34 0.79 -10.91 -1.81
N VAL A 35 -0.01 -10.68 -0.76
CA VAL A 35 -1.48 -10.80 -0.88
C VAL A 35 -2.06 -9.72 -1.78
N LEU A 36 -1.57 -8.48 -1.70
CA LEU A 36 -2.03 -7.41 -2.59
C LEU A 36 -1.69 -7.70 -4.06
N VAL A 37 -0.45 -8.15 -4.33
CA VAL A 37 0.00 -8.52 -5.68
C VAL A 37 -0.81 -9.70 -6.22
N HIS A 38 -0.98 -10.75 -5.41
CA HIS A 38 -1.80 -11.90 -5.76
C HIS A 38 -3.24 -11.47 -6.09
N ASP A 39 -3.84 -10.65 -5.25
CA ASP A 39 -5.20 -10.17 -5.43
C ASP A 39 -5.36 -9.38 -6.72
N ARG A 40 -4.44 -8.43 -6.98
CA ARG A 40 -4.48 -7.61 -8.20
C ARG A 40 -4.34 -8.45 -9.46
N VAL A 41 -3.32 -9.32 -9.52
CA VAL A 41 -3.07 -10.17 -10.69
C VAL A 41 -4.22 -11.14 -10.92
N PHE A 42 -4.80 -11.71 -9.86
CA PHE A 42 -5.94 -12.61 -10.00
C PHE A 42 -7.17 -11.88 -10.56
N GLU A 43 -7.45 -10.66 -10.12
CA GLU A 43 -8.62 -9.90 -10.59
C GLU A 43 -8.42 -9.41 -12.04
N ASP A 44 -7.20 -9.04 -12.42
CA ASP A 44 -6.89 -8.57 -13.77
C ASP A 44 -6.86 -9.68 -14.81
N THR A 45 -6.37 -10.85 -14.43
CA THR A 45 -6.00 -11.90 -15.40
C THR A 45 -6.65 -13.25 -15.14
N GLY A 46 -7.29 -13.43 -13.99
CA GLY A 46 -7.75 -14.74 -13.51
C GLY A 46 -6.61 -15.70 -13.11
N ARG A 47 -5.34 -15.27 -13.21
CA ARG A 47 -4.19 -16.11 -12.91
C ARG A 47 -3.97 -16.22 -11.41
N ASN A 48 -3.97 -17.45 -10.93
CA ASN A 48 -3.62 -17.77 -9.55
C ASN A 48 -2.10 -17.91 -9.44
N LEU A 49 -1.44 -16.98 -8.76
CA LEU A 49 0.02 -17.01 -8.57
C LEU A 49 0.40 -18.05 -7.50
N ASP A 50 1.58 -18.66 -7.67
CA ASP A 50 2.11 -19.57 -6.64
C ASP A 50 2.43 -18.78 -5.36
N LYS A 51 1.88 -19.26 -4.25
CA LYS A 51 2.01 -18.59 -2.95
C LYS A 51 3.47 -18.48 -2.50
N ASP A 52 4.19 -19.60 -2.55
CA ASP A 52 5.51 -19.69 -1.93
C ASP A 52 6.54 -18.92 -2.75
N LEU A 53 6.42 -18.98 -4.09
CA LEU A 53 7.22 -18.14 -4.99
C LEU A 53 6.95 -16.65 -4.77
N LEU A 54 5.69 -16.25 -4.63
CA LEU A 54 5.32 -14.85 -4.45
C LEU A 54 5.75 -14.30 -3.07
N LEU A 55 5.62 -15.12 -2.02
CA LEU A 55 6.13 -14.75 -0.70
C LEU A 55 7.66 -14.63 -0.70
N GLY A 56 8.38 -15.55 -1.35
CA GLY A 56 9.83 -15.47 -1.49
C GLY A 56 10.28 -14.19 -2.22
N ALA A 57 9.64 -13.87 -3.35
CA ALA A 57 9.92 -12.63 -4.08
C ALA A 57 9.58 -11.37 -3.26
N SER A 58 8.47 -11.41 -2.51
CA SER A 58 8.08 -10.28 -1.65
C SER A 58 9.07 -10.08 -0.51
N GLN A 59 9.53 -11.18 0.12
CA GLN A 59 10.54 -11.14 1.17
C GLN A 59 11.85 -10.54 0.71
N GLU A 60 12.35 -11.00 -0.44
CA GLU A 60 13.57 -10.46 -1.02
C GLU A 60 13.46 -8.94 -1.24
N LEU A 61 12.33 -8.48 -1.78
CA LEU A 61 12.14 -7.06 -2.14
C LEU A 61 11.78 -6.15 -0.97
N VAL A 62 11.15 -6.67 0.08
CA VAL A 62 10.51 -5.88 1.15
C VAL A 62 11.23 -6.00 2.48
N ASP A 63 11.78 -7.17 2.82
CA ASP A 63 12.29 -7.44 4.17
C ASP A 63 13.79 -7.77 4.20
N ASP A 64 14.35 -8.42 3.16
CA ASP A 64 15.75 -8.89 3.19
C ASP A 64 16.79 -7.83 2.76
N ASN A 65 16.41 -6.86 1.92
CA ASN A 65 17.36 -5.98 1.22
C ASN A 65 17.64 -4.63 1.91
N HIS A 66 17.52 -4.56 3.24
CA HIS A 66 17.57 -3.27 3.96
C HIS A 66 18.54 -3.27 5.15
N LEU A 67 19.13 -2.10 5.44
CA LEU A 67 20.09 -1.90 6.54
C LEU A 67 19.42 -1.69 7.91
N HIS A 68 18.14 -1.99 8.03
CA HIS A 68 17.31 -1.78 9.22
C HIS A 68 16.57 -3.08 9.57
N LYS A 69 15.89 -3.10 10.72
CA LYS A 69 15.06 -4.24 11.15
C LYS A 69 13.58 -3.92 10.97
N GLY A 70 12.85 -4.86 10.40
CA GLY A 70 11.42 -4.75 10.14
C GLY A 70 11.11 -4.03 8.83
N THR A 71 9.83 -3.95 8.50
CA THR A 71 9.39 -3.33 7.25
C THR A 71 8.96 -1.88 7.49
N PHE A 72 9.52 -0.95 6.73
CA PHE A 72 9.04 0.43 6.63
C PHE A 72 8.22 0.65 5.36
N ILE A 73 7.46 1.74 5.32
CA ILE A 73 6.54 2.03 4.21
C ILE A 73 7.26 2.16 2.85
N TRP A 74 8.51 2.63 2.82
CA TRP A 74 9.30 2.70 1.58
C TRP A 74 9.75 1.33 1.08
N ASN A 75 9.81 0.33 1.96
CA ASN A 75 10.07 -1.05 1.55
C ASN A 75 8.84 -1.64 0.85
N ILE A 76 7.65 -1.40 1.42
CA ILE A 76 6.36 -1.73 0.77
C ILE A 76 6.26 -1.05 -0.60
N TYR A 77 6.61 0.24 -0.68
CA TYR A 77 6.65 0.97 -1.95
C TYR A 77 7.55 0.29 -2.97
N SER A 78 8.81 0.04 -2.59
CA SER A 78 9.82 -0.52 -3.50
C SER A 78 9.43 -1.92 -3.98
N GLY A 79 8.88 -2.75 -3.09
CA GLY A 79 8.41 -4.10 -3.44
C GLY A 79 7.20 -4.08 -4.37
N LEU A 80 6.18 -3.27 -4.06
CA LEU A 80 5.00 -3.13 -4.92
C LEU A 80 5.34 -2.54 -6.29
N ASP A 81 6.19 -1.52 -6.33
CA ASP A 81 6.60 -0.86 -7.58
C ASP A 81 7.44 -1.80 -8.46
N SER A 82 8.33 -2.58 -7.85
CA SER A 82 9.11 -3.59 -8.59
C SER A 82 8.23 -4.69 -9.20
N LEU A 83 7.17 -5.11 -8.49
CA LEU A 83 6.30 -6.20 -8.92
C LEU A 83 5.18 -5.77 -9.88
N LEU A 84 4.63 -4.57 -9.69
CA LEU A 84 3.43 -4.11 -10.40
C LEU A 84 3.62 -2.80 -11.18
N GLY A 85 4.69 -2.06 -10.93
CA GLY A 85 5.08 -0.89 -11.74
C GLY A 85 5.18 -1.21 -13.22
N PRO A 86 5.94 -2.26 -13.61
CA PRO A 86 6.01 -2.72 -14.99
C PRO A 86 4.67 -3.24 -15.56
N GLN A 87 3.69 -3.49 -14.70
CA GLN A 87 2.35 -3.96 -15.08
C GLN A 87 1.34 -2.81 -15.20
N GLY A 88 1.81 -1.56 -15.22
CA GLY A 88 0.95 -0.39 -15.40
C GLY A 88 0.34 0.13 -14.11
N TYR A 89 0.93 -0.14 -12.95
CA TYR A 89 0.50 0.44 -11.68
C TYR A 89 1.47 1.51 -11.18
N ARG A 90 0.92 2.50 -10.49
CA ARG A 90 1.68 3.42 -9.65
C ARG A 90 1.38 3.13 -8.19
N VAL A 91 2.41 2.99 -7.37
CA VAL A 91 2.24 2.88 -5.92
C VAL A 91 2.06 4.27 -5.33
N ARG A 92 0.97 4.45 -4.57
CA ARG A 92 0.67 5.69 -3.84
C ARG A 92 0.81 5.42 -2.35
N LEU A 93 1.53 6.30 -1.67
CA LEU A 93 1.72 6.27 -0.23
C LEU A 93 0.99 7.46 0.42
N GLY A 94 0.62 7.31 1.68
CA GLY A 94 0.12 8.42 2.48
C GLY A 94 0.18 8.14 3.97
N LEU A 95 -0.17 9.17 4.73
CA LEU A 95 -0.28 9.14 6.18
C LEU A 95 -1.74 9.34 6.59
N PHE A 96 -2.07 8.92 7.81
CA PHE A 96 -3.38 9.13 8.43
C PHE A 96 -4.52 8.47 7.63
N PRO A 97 -4.56 7.12 7.62
CA PRO A 97 -5.55 6.39 6.83
C PRO A 97 -7.00 6.74 7.19
N GLU A 98 -7.27 7.14 8.43
CA GLU A 98 -8.61 7.54 8.87
C GLU A 98 -9.20 8.74 8.11
N VAL A 99 -8.34 9.59 7.53
CA VAL A 99 -8.77 10.77 6.77
C VAL A 99 -9.05 10.42 5.33
N HIS A 100 -8.14 9.69 4.67
CA HIS A 100 -8.15 9.55 3.21
C HIS A 100 -8.66 8.21 2.72
N VAL A 101 -8.43 7.11 3.44
CA VAL A 101 -8.74 5.76 2.95
C VAL A 101 -10.24 5.56 2.69
N PRO A 102 -11.18 6.06 3.53
CA PRO A 102 -12.61 5.93 3.22
C PRO A 102 -13.01 6.60 1.90
N GLU A 103 -12.52 7.82 1.63
CA GLU A 103 -12.80 8.54 0.39
C GLU A 103 -12.18 7.83 -0.82
N LEU A 104 -10.96 7.33 -0.69
CA LEU A 104 -10.29 6.56 -1.75
C LEU A 104 -11.01 5.23 -2.02
N MET A 105 -11.48 4.53 -0.98
CA MET A 105 -12.29 3.31 -1.14
C MET A 105 -13.62 3.60 -1.85
N GLN A 106 -14.29 4.72 -1.54
CA GLN A 106 -15.49 5.15 -2.26
C GLN A 106 -15.21 5.49 -3.73
N ALA A 107 -14.03 6.04 -4.02
CA ALA A 107 -13.57 6.30 -5.39
C ALA A 107 -13.16 5.02 -6.16
N GLY A 108 -13.22 3.85 -5.52
CA GLY A 108 -12.95 2.55 -6.15
C GLY A 108 -11.50 2.08 -6.04
N TYR A 109 -10.65 2.77 -5.26
CA TYR A 109 -9.31 2.30 -4.96
C TYR A 109 -9.31 1.21 -3.89
N GLY A 110 -8.28 0.38 -3.91
CA GLY A 110 -8.02 -0.65 -2.90
C GLY A 110 -7.71 -2.02 -3.49
N PRO A 111 -7.30 -2.99 -2.66
CA PRO A 111 -7.12 -2.88 -1.20
C PRO A 111 -5.90 -2.00 -0.81
N PHE A 112 -5.80 -1.67 0.49
CA PHE A 112 -4.77 -0.80 1.06
C PHE A 112 -3.88 -1.55 2.03
N VAL A 113 -2.56 -1.44 1.89
CA VAL A 113 -1.63 -1.85 2.94
C VAL A 113 -1.64 -0.77 4.02
N LEU A 114 -2.00 -1.12 5.25
CA LEU A 114 -2.02 -0.22 6.40
C LEU A 114 -0.91 -0.59 7.39
N GLY A 115 -0.12 0.39 7.79
CA GLY A 115 0.86 0.25 8.87
C GLY A 115 0.28 0.74 10.19
N THR A 116 0.33 -0.09 11.23
CA THR A 116 0.03 0.31 12.61
C THR A 116 1.30 0.70 13.34
N ALA A 117 1.17 1.59 14.32
CA ALA A 117 2.28 1.98 15.18
C ALA A 117 1.95 1.67 16.64
N GLY A 118 2.86 0.98 17.34
CA GLY A 118 2.73 0.73 18.78
C GLY A 118 2.65 2.02 19.60
N LEU A 119 3.34 3.07 19.14
CA LEU A 119 3.31 4.40 19.77
C LEU A 119 1.92 5.06 19.73
N LEU A 120 1.04 4.67 18.81
CA LEU A 120 -0.35 5.11 18.76
C LEU A 120 -1.28 4.24 19.62
N GLY A 121 -0.70 3.39 20.50
CA GLY A 121 -1.44 2.50 21.37
C GLY A 121 -2.02 1.27 20.66
N SER A 122 -1.54 0.95 19.45
CA SER A 122 -1.99 -0.23 18.72
C SER A 122 -1.71 -1.50 19.53
N PRO A 123 -2.72 -2.35 19.79
CA PRO A 123 -2.50 -3.65 20.43
C PRO A 123 -1.72 -4.62 19.53
N TYR A 124 -1.60 -4.31 18.23
CA TYR A 124 -0.76 -5.04 17.27
C TYR A 124 0.71 -4.61 17.33
N GLY A 125 1.05 -3.55 18.07
CA GLY A 125 2.36 -2.92 17.98
C GLY A 125 2.61 -2.34 16.58
N ASN A 126 3.85 -2.48 16.09
CA ASN A 126 4.19 -2.19 14.71
C ASN A 126 3.82 -3.40 13.85
N HIS A 127 2.84 -3.26 12.96
CA HIS A 127 2.30 -4.36 12.17
C HIS A 127 1.77 -3.85 10.82
N TRP A 128 1.74 -4.75 9.83
CA TRP A 128 1.20 -4.48 8.51
C TRP A 128 -0.04 -5.33 8.25
N LEU A 129 -1.13 -4.67 7.87
CA LEU A 129 -2.41 -5.30 7.53
C LEU A 129 -2.85 -4.88 6.12
N LEU A 130 -3.69 -5.68 5.47
CA LEU A 130 -4.31 -5.32 4.19
C LEU A 130 -5.78 -5.00 4.38
N ALA A 131 -6.14 -3.72 4.42
CA ALA A 131 -7.51 -3.24 4.54
C ALA A 131 -8.24 -3.27 3.20
N TYR A 132 -9.47 -3.75 3.21
CA TYR A 132 -10.26 -3.90 1.99
C TYR A 132 -11.70 -3.37 2.11
N ALA A 133 -12.15 -3.05 3.33
CA ALA A 133 -13.42 -2.36 3.56
C ALA A 133 -13.34 -1.51 4.82
N TYR A 134 -14.27 -0.58 4.99
CA TYR A 134 -14.44 0.22 6.19
C TYR A 134 -15.89 0.27 6.65
N ARG A 135 -16.11 0.71 7.89
CA ARG A 135 -17.41 1.12 8.41
C ARG A 135 -17.24 2.15 9.52
N TYR A 136 -18.33 2.82 9.87
CA TYR A 136 -18.46 3.51 11.14
C TYR A 136 -19.27 2.61 12.09
N ASN A 137 -18.78 2.40 13.31
CA ASN A 137 -19.52 1.64 14.32
C ASN A 137 -20.64 2.48 14.95
N ASP A 138 -21.39 1.91 15.90
CA ASP A 138 -22.51 2.59 16.56
C ASP A 138 -22.10 3.85 17.36
N GLN A 139 -20.81 3.97 17.68
CA GLN A 139 -20.21 5.13 18.36
C GLN A 139 -19.73 6.21 17.38
N GLY A 140 -19.77 5.94 16.07
CA GLY A 140 -19.24 6.81 15.03
C GLY A 140 -17.73 6.68 14.82
N ASP A 141 -17.07 5.70 15.45
CA ASP A 141 -15.65 5.45 15.22
C ASP A 141 -15.44 4.68 13.91
N LEU A 142 -14.42 5.07 13.15
CA LEU A 142 -14.03 4.41 11.91
C LEU A 142 -13.27 3.11 12.20
N GLU A 143 -13.68 2.04 11.53
CA GLU A 143 -13.04 0.73 11.57
C GLU A 143 -12.75 0.23 10.16
N PHE A 144 -11.57 -0.37 9.97
CA PHE A 144 -11.20 -1.07 8.75
C PHE A 144 -11.38 -2.58 8.95
N ARG A 145 -11.86 -3.26 7.90
CA ARG A 145 -11.81 -4.71 7.78
C ARG A 145 -10.58 -5.09 6.99
N CYS A 146 -9.77 -5.96 7.59
CA CYS A 146 -8.44 -6.27 7.10
C CYS A 146 -8.20 -7.77 7.00
N TYR A 147 -7.33 -8.14 6.08
CA TYR A 147 -6.52 -9.34 6.21
C TYR A 147 -5.33 -9.04 7.14
N ASP A 148 -5.25 -9.84 8.19
CA ASP A 148 -4.15 -9.91 9.15
C ASP A 148 -3.43 -11.25 8.97
N ASN A 149 -2.15 -11.17 8.64
CA ASN A 149 -1.28 -12.32 8.40
C ASN A 149 -1.00 -13.15 9.66
N HIS A 150 -1.58 -12.83 10.82
CA HIS A 150 -1.71 -13.74 11.96
C HIS A 150 -2.91 -14.72 11.84
N GLY A 151 -3.46 -14.88 10.64
CA GLY A 151 -4.47 -15.89 10.31
C GLY A 151 -5.91 -15.40 10.40
N LYS A 152 -6.15 -14.09 10.37
CA LYS A 152 -7.49 -13.49 10.40
C LYS A 152 -7.74 -12.71 9.10
N SER A 153 -8.54 -13.28 8.19
CA SER A 153 -8.90 -12.59 6.93
C SER A 153 -9.98 -11.52 7.07
N GLN A 154 -10.63 -11.44 8.24
CA GLN A 154 -11.69 -10.46 8.55
C GLN A 154 -11.39 -9.75 9.88
N ALA A 155 -10.11 -9.43 10.13
CA ALA A 155 -9.71 -8.67 11.30
C ALA A 155 -10.36 -7.28 11.26
N ILE A 156 -10.75 -6.76 12.43
CA ILE A 156 -11.25 -5.39 12.58
C ILE A 156 -10.13 -4.56 13.18
N LEU A 157 -9.76 -3.50 12.47
CA LEU A 157 -8.74 -2.54 12.88
C LEU A 157 -9.40 -1.18 13.12
N PRO A 158 -9.49 -0.71 14.37
CA PRO A 158 -9.85 0.68 14.65
C PRO A 158 -8.90 1.63 13.92
N ALA A 159 -9.43 2.58 13.16
CA ALA A 159 -8.66 3.41 12.25
C ALA A 159 -7.59 4.26 12.96
N LYS A 160 -7.86 4.67 14.20
CA LYS A 160 -6.95 5.39 15.10
C LYS A 160 -5.58 4.72 15.33
N TYR A 161 -5.47 3.42 15.07
CA TYR A 161 -4.21 2.68 15.20
C TYR A 161 -3.37 2.69 13.92
N GLY A 162 -3.97 3.04 12.79
CA GLY A 162 -3.29 3.15 11.50
C GLY A 162 -2.55 4.48 11.39
N PHE A 163 -1.34 4.42 10.85
CA PHE A 163 -0.48 5.59 10.67
C PHE A 163 -0.13 5.85 9.21
N THR A 164 0.24 4.80 8.47
CA THR A 164 0.60 4.86 7.05
C THR A 164 -0.36 4.02 6.22
N TYR A 165 -0.47 4.37 4.93
CA TYR A 165 -1.13 3.52 3.96
C TYR A 165 -0.40 3.51 2.62
N ALA A 166 -0.56 2.40 1.89
CA ALA A 166 -0.16 2.27 0.49
C ALA A 166 -1.28 1.62 -0.34
N TYR A 167 -1.43 2.03 -1.59
CA TYR A 167 -2.34 1.41 -2.54
C TYR A 167 -1.83 1.53 -3.97
N LEU A 168 -2.48 0.82 -4.89
CA LEU A 168 -2.18 0.87 -6.32
C LEU A 168 -3.16 1.79 -7.05
N GLU A 169 -2.61 2.66 -7.87
CA GLU A 169 -3.32 3.47 -8.85
C GLU A 169 -3.00 2.93 -10.25
N PRO A 170 -4.00 2.47 -11.04
CA PRO A 170 -3.76 2.09 -12.43
C PRO A 170 -3.27 3.31 -13.22
N LEU A 171 -2.20 3.15 -13.99
CA LEU A 171 -1.79 4.14 -14.96
C LEU A 171 -2.76 4.10 -16.14
N PRO A 172 -3.12 5.26 -16.73
CA PRO A 172 -3.86 5.26 -17.97
C PRO A 172 -3.06 4.49 -19.04
N GLU A 173 -3.76 3.67 -19.83
CA GLU A 173 -3.19 3.01 -21.00
C GLU A 173 -2.45 4.05 -21.86
N PRO A 174 -1.23 3.75 -22.35
CA PRO A 174 -0.55 4.62 -23.27
C PRO A 174 -1.44 4.91 -24.49
N LEU A 175 -1.63 6.20 -24.81
CA LEU A 175 -2.37 6.69 -25.97
C LEU A 175 -1.85 6.10 -27.30
N ASP A 176 -0.62 5.58 -27.32
CA ASP A 176 0.07 5.05 -28.50
C ASP A 176 -0.42 3.65 -28.95
N SER A 177 -1.35 3.02 -28.23
CA SER A 177 -1.95 1.74 -28.65
C SER A 177 -3.03 1.87 -29.74
N LEU A 178 -3.30 3.08 -30.23
CA LEU A 178 -4.30 3.35 -31.27
C LEU A 178 -3.74 3.76 -32.64
N GLU A 179 -2.42 3.85 -32.82
CA GLU A 179 -1.83 4.18 -34.12
C GLU A 179 -0.55 3.37 -34.39
N GLU A 180 -0.71 2.11 -34.82
CA GLU A 180 0.33 1.44 -35.63
C GLU A 180 -0.20 1.21 -37.06
N GLU A 181 -0.28 2.30 -37.83
CA GLU A 181 0.04 2.23 -39.25
C GLU A 181 0.97 3.38 -39.60
N ASP A 182 2.10 3.01 -40.19
CA ASP A 182 2.98 3.82 -41.05
C ASP A 182 4.12 4.61 -40.37
N GLN A 183 5.35 4.05 -40.42
CA GLN A 183 6.40 4.47 -41.39
C GLN A 183 7.82 4.05 -40.97
N ASN A 184 8.50 3.42 -41.93
CA ASN A 184 9.95 3.30 -42.02
C ASN A 184 10.65 4.68 -41.98
N ASN A 185 11.64 4.89 -41.10
CA ASN A 185 13.06 5.14 -41.46
C ASN A 185 13.97 5.51 -40.27
N LYS A 186 15.11 4.83 -40.22
CA LYS A 186 16.48 5.25 -39.84
C LYS A 186 16.70 6.44 -38.89
N GLY A 187 17.53 6.17 -37.87
CA GLY A 187 18.52 7.12 -37.37
C GLY A 187 19.10 6.73 -36.01
N GLU A 188 20.33 6.20 -35.96
CA GLU A 188 21.15 6.20 -34.75
C GLU A 188 21.44 7.66 -34.33
N ALA A 189 21.13 8.00 -33.09
CA ALA A 189 21.81 9.06 -32.35
C ALA A 189 21.67 8.83 -30.83
N ASP A 190 22.82 8.84 -30.17
CA ASP A 190 23.02 8.90 -28.72
C ASP A 190 22.14 9.98 -28.08
N GLU A 191 21.17 9.61 -27.24
CA GLU A 191 20.46 10.56 -26.37
C GLU A 191 20.86 10.34 -24.92
N ALA A 192 21.62 11.32 -24.41
CA ALA A 192 21.91 11.48 -23.00
C ALA A 192 20.62 11.47 -22.18
N VAL A 193 20.60 10.60 -21.15
CA VAL A 193 19.53 10.49 -20.16
C VAL A 193 19.13 11.87 -19.64
N ARG A 194 17.98 12.37 -20.08
CA ARG A 194 17.35 13.56 -19.51
C ARG A 194 16.62 13.14 -18.25
N PHE A 195 17.19 13.48 -17.08
CA PHE A 195 16.44 13.45 -15.84
C PHE A 195 15.32 14.50 -15.92
N HIS A 196 14.07 14.03 -16.06
CA HIS A 196 12.92 14.89 -15.86
C HIS A 196 12.96 15.43 -14.43
N ARG A 197 13.04 16.76 -14.27
CA ARG A 197 12.85 17.43 -12.98
C ARG A 197 11.49 16.98 -12.44
N ASN A 198 11.53 16.16 -11.39
CA ASN A 198 10.36 15.56 -10.79
C ASN A 198 9.54 16.64 -10.06
N SER A 199 8.45 17.11 -10.68
CA SER A 199 7.56 18.16 -10.13
C SER A 199 6.94 17.77 -8.79
N TYR A 200 6.84 16.47 -8.50
CA TYR A 200 6.33 15.95 -7.23
C TYR A 200 7.24 16.29 -6.05
N ARG A 201 8.55 16.48 -6.26
CA ARG A 201 9.46 16.89 -5.18
C ARG A 201 9.19 18.32 -4.74
N GLN A 202 8.87 19.21 -5.68
CA GLN A 202 8.57 20.60 -5.34
C GLN A 202 7.22 20.69 -4.65
N GLU A 203 6.18 20.01 -5.16
CA GLU A 203 4.87 19.95 -4.49
C GLU A 203 4.95 19.36 -3.07
N ALA A 204 5.75 18.31 -2.85
CA ALA A 204 5.94 17.73 -1.53
C ALA A 204 6.69 18.66 -0.57
N LEU A 205 7.66 19.44 -1.07
CA LEU A 205 8.37 20.45 -0.28
C LEU A 205 7.45 21.63 0.05
N ASP A 206 6.66 22.09 -0.90
CA ASP A 206 5.71 23.19 -0.71
C ASP A 206 4.61 22.78 0.30
N GLN A 207 4.11 21.55 0.24
CA GLN A 207 3.17 21.00 1.22
C GLN A 207 3.78 20.81 2.61
N ALA A 208 5.06 20.42 2.69
CA ALA A 208 5.78 20.29 3.95
C ALA A 208 6.05 21.65 4.59
N GLU A 209 6.38 22.67 3.80
CA GLU A 209 6.52 24.06 4.24
C GLU A 209 5.16 24.65 4.70
N GLU A 210 4.05 24.34 4.01
CA GLU A 210 2.70 24.76 4.45
C GLU A 210 2.23 24.07 5.73
N ALA A 211 2.75 22.87 6.00
CA ALA A 211 2.42 22.10 7.20
C ALA A 211 3.31 22.46 8.40
N GLU A 212 4.40 23.20 8.18
CA GLU A 212 5.36 23.61 9.21
C GLU A 212 4.66 24.45 10.30
N GLY A 213 4.57 23.91 11.51
CA GLY A 213 3.90 24.54 12.66
C GLY A 213 2.49 24.01 13.00
N ARG A 214 1.94 23.08 12.21
CA ARG A 214 0.69 22.38 12.59
C ARG A 214 1.01 21.16 13.45
N THR A 215 0.37 21.08 14.62
CA THR A 215 0.39 19.87 15.43
C THR A 215 -0.62 18.88 14.87
N VAL A 216 -0.19 17.63 14.65
CA VAL A 216 -1.07 16.53 14.25
C VAL A 216 -1.12 15.58 15.45
N PHE A 217 -2.30 15.42 16.05
CA PHE A 217 -2.52 14.72 17.33
C PHE A 217 -1.70 15.25 18.53
N GLY A 218 -1.46 16.57 18.57
CA GLY A 218 -0.71 17.19 19.67
C GLY A 218 0.80 16.91 19.64
N LYS A 219 1.31 16.29 18.58
CA LYS A 219 2.74 16.10 18.30
C LYS A 219 3.17 16.96 17.12
N SER A 220 4.42 17.41 17.13
CA SER A 220 4.99 18.16 16.02
C SER A 220 5.28 17.25 14.83
N LEU A 221 5.33 17.80 13.62
CA LEU A 221 5.80 17.09 12.44
C LEU A 221 7.20 16.49 12.63
N ASN A 222 8.07 17.14 13.39
CA ASN A 222 9.39 16.60 13.73
C ASN A 222 9.29 15.33 14.58
N ASP A 223 8.40 15.29 15.58
CA ASP A 223 8.16 14.07 16.37
C ASP A 223 7.60 12.93 15.53
N ILE A 224 6.91 13.26 14.43
CA ILE A 224 6.35 12.31 13.47
C ILE A 224 7.44 11.85 12.49
N LEU A 225 8.33 12.76 12.05
CA LEU A 225 9.45 12.47 11.17
C LEU A 225 10.53 11.62 11.85
N ASP A 226 10.74 11.81 13.15
CA ASP A 226 11.64 10.97 13.97
C ASP A 226 11.18 9.50 14.07
N LEU A 227 9.93 9.18 13.69
CA LEU A 227 9.46 7.78 13.58
C LEU A 227 9.98 7.07 12.33
N PHE A 228 10.55 7.82 11.39
CA PHE A 228 11.07 7.31 10.13
C PHE A 228 12.61 7.25 10.08
N ILE A 229 13.31 7.56 11.20
CA ILE A 229 14.78 7.54 11.32
C ILE A 229 15.23 6.53 12.37
#